data_AF-A0A2U0ZWY9-F1
#
_entry.id   AF-A0A2U0ZWY9-F1
#
_cell.length_a   1.000
_cell.length_b   1.000
_cell.length_c   1.000
_cell.angle_alpha   90.00
_cell.angle_beta   90.00
_cell.angle_gamma   90.00
#
_symmetry.space_group_name_H-M   'P 1'
#
loop_
_entity.id
_entity.type
_entity.pdbx_description
1 polymer ?
#
loop_
_entity_poly.entity_id
_entity_poly.type
_entity_poly.pdbx_seq_one_letter_code
_entity_poly.pdbx_strand_id
1 'polypeptide(L)'
;MPSGAQSVGTSQQPPATVAQCIAQKWADKSQQQVVSQSVLANGQAVDVYVPGQQPPNGAAATVRPAWSASAKTWVGFRSGGGAGGDATSDISACL
;
A
#
# COMPACT_ATOMS: atom_id res chain seq x y z
N MET A 1 1.82 -14.40 3.03
CA MET A 1 1.96 -12.93 3.21
C MET A 1 3.40 -12.53 2.92
N PRO A 2 3.68 -11.38 2.30
CA PRO A 2 5.04 -10.91 2.03
C PRO A 2 5.81 -10.76 3.36
N SER A 3 7.04 -11.25 3.41
CA SER A 3 7.91 -11.14 4.58
C SER A 3 8.13 -9.67 4.94
N GLY A 4 7.85 -9.30 6.20
CA GLY A 4 8.04 -7.92 6.71
C GLY A 4 6.87 -6.97 6.46
N ALA A 5 5.79 -7.40 5.80
CA ALA A 5 4.55 -6.62 5.69
C ALA A 5 3.51 -7.12 6.69
N GLN A 6 3.04 -6.22 7.57
CA GLN A 6 1.92 -6.47 8.46
C GLN A 6 0.62 -6.33 7.69
N SER A 7 -0.29 -7.30 7.84
CA SER A 7 -1.62 -7.21 7.21
C SER A 7 -2.39 -6.06 7.82
N VAL A 8 -2.80 -5.08 6.99
CA VAL A 8 -3.66 -3.96 7.43
C VAL A 8 -5.12 -4.32 7.23
N GLY A 9 -5.47 -4.91 6.08
CA GLY A 9 -6.83 -5.36 5.80
C GLY A 9 -7.04 -5.79 4.35
N THR A 10 -8.31 -5.90 3.97
CA THR A 10 -8.73 -6.31 2.63
C THR A 10 -9.83 -5.39 2.09
N SER A 11 -9.87 -5.18 0.78
CA SER A 11 -10.87 -4.36 0.08
C SER A 11 -11.64 -5.16 -0.98
N GLN A 12 -12.87 -4.74 -1.27
CA GLN A 12 -13.66 -5.20 -2.41
C GLN A 12 -13.29 -4.48 -3.72
N GLN A 13 -12.48 -3.43 -3.65
CA GLN A 13 -12.03 -2.67 -4.82
C GLN A 13 -10.84 -3.34 -5.51
N PRO A 14 -10.58 -3.05 -6.80
CA PRO A 14 -9.41 -3.56 -7.51
C PRO A 14 -8.08 -3.06 -6.91
N PRO A 15 -6.98 -3.83 -7.02
CA PRO A 15 -5.68 -3.45 -6.46
C PRO A 15 -5.18 -2.07 -6.92
N ALA A 16 -5.35 -1.75 -8.21
CA ALA A 16 -4.97 -0.46 -8.76
C ALA A 16 -5.73 0.71 -8.12
N THR A 17 -7.04 0.56 -7.87
CA THR A 17 -7.87 1.60 -7.24
C THR A 17 -7.45 1.85 -5.80
N VAL A 18 -7.21 0.78 -5.04
CA VAL A 18 -6.77 0.87 -3.64
C VAL A 18 -5.37 1.49 -3.56
N ALA A 19 -4.44 1.07 -4.42
CA ALA A 19 -3.10 1.64 -4.48
C ALA A 19 -3.11 3.13 -4.84
N GLN A 20 -3.97 3.53 -5.79
CA GLN A 20 -4.13 4.94 -6.16
C GLN A 20 -4.72 5.77 -5.03
N CYS A 21 -5.71 5.25 -4.28
CA CYS A 21 -6.26 5.92 -3.11
C CYS A 21 -5.18 6.17 -2.04
N ILE A 22 -4.38 5.15 -1.72
CA ILE A 22 -3.30 5.25 -0.74
C ILE A 22 -2.25 6.28 -1.20
N ALA A 23 -1.85 6.19 -2.47
CA ALA A 23 -0.86 7.11 -3.04
C ALA A 23 -1.35 8.56 -3.00
N GLN A 24 -2.60 8.81 -3.40
CA GLN A 24 -3.19 10.15 -3.37
C GLN A 24 -3.29 10.66 -1.94
N LYS A 25 -3.80 9.84 -1.01
CA LYS A 25 -3.99 10.25 0.38
C LYS A 25 -2.67 10.61 1.07
N TRP A 26 -1.61 9.83 0.83
CA TRP A 26 -0.29 10.14 1.36
C TRP A 26 0.33 11.35 0.67
N ALA A 27 0.15 11.53 -0.63
CA ALA A 27 0.62 12.72 -1.35
C ALA A 27 -0.05 13.99 -0.82
N ASP A 28 -1.37 13.96 -0.62
CA ASP A 28 -2.15 15.09 -0.10
C ASP A 28 -1.75 15.44 1.33
N LYS A 29 -1.61 14.42 2.19
CA LYS A 29 -1.28 14.60 3.61
C LYS A 29 0.16 15.06 3.84
N SER A 30 1.11 14.56 3.06
CA SER A 30 2.52 14.93 3.18
C SER A 30 2.93 16.14 2.34
N GLN A 31 2.12 16.51 1.35
CA GLN A 31 2.48 17.47 0.30
C GLN A 31 3.79 17.07 -0.42
N GLN A 32 4.05 15.77 -0.51
CA GLN A 32 5.26 15.21 -1.11
C GLN A 32 4.91 14.17 -2.17
N GLN A 33 5.83 13.97 -3.12
CA GLN A 33 5.65 12.97 -4.16
C GLN A 33 5.67 11.56 -3.54
N VAL A 34 4.62 10.79 -3.82
CA VAL A 34 4.53 9.37 -3.48
C VAL A 34 4.99 8.53 -4.66
N VAL A 35 5.90 7.60 -4.40
CA VAL A 35 6.38 6.67 -5.41
C VAL A 35 5.53 5.40 -5.35
N SER A 36 4.96 5.00 -6.47
CA SER A 36 4.30 3.70 -6.62
C SER A 36 5.10 2.82 -7.58
N GLN A 37 5.30 1.56 -7.20
CA GLN A 37 6.01 0.58 -7.97
C GLN A 37 5.10 -0.59 -8.28
N SER A 38 4.79 -0.78 -9.56
CA SER A 38 4.08 -1.98 -10.03
C SER A 38 5.02 -3.18 -9.96
N VAL A 39 4.67 -4.18 -9.16
CA VAL A 39 5.41 -5.41 -8.95
C VAL A 39 4.94 -6.53 -9.89
N LEU A 40 3.68 -6.50 -10.33
CA LEU A 40 3.15 -7.39 -11.37
C LEU A 40 2.56 -6.57 -12.52
N ALA A 41 2.61 -7.15 -13.73
CA ALA A 41 1.92 -6.60 -14.89
C ALA A 41 0.42 -6.39 -14.61
N ASN A 42 -0.20 -5.43 -15.29
CA ASN A 42 -1.60 -5.04 -15.13
C ASN A 42 -1.98 -4.45 -13.76
N GLY A 43 -1.00 -4.00 -12.96
CA GLY A 43 -1.27 -3.37 -11.66
C GLY A 43 -1.88 -4.33 -10.64
N GLN A 44 -1.74 -5.64 -10.85
CA GLN A 44 -2.22 -6.65 -9.90
C GLN A 44 -1.47 -6.54 -8.57
N ALA A 45 -0.20 -6.16 -8.62
CA ALA A 45 0.62 -5.96 -7.44
C ALA A 45 1.26 -4.59 -7.52
N VAL A 46 0.99 -3.73 -6.54
CA VAL A 46 1.55 -2.39 -6.46
C VAL A 46 2.10 -2.16 -5.05
N ASP A 47 3.30 -1.62 -4.98
CA ASP A 47 3.91 -1.16 -3.74
C ASP A 47 3.91 0.36 -3.74
N VAL A 48 3.15 0.97 -2.82
CA VAL A 48 3.09 2.42 -2.64
C VAL A 48 4.03 2.78 -1.51
N TYR A 49 5.09 3.52 -1.78
CA TYR A 49 6.08 3.91 -0.77
C TYR A 49 5.59 5.14 -0.01
N VAL A 50 5.84 5.19 1.28
CA VAL A 50 5.56 6.38 2.10
C VAL A 50 6.37 7.55 1.53
N PRO A 51 5.81 8.78 1.51
CA PRO A 51 6.53 9.95 1.03
C PRO A 51 7.93 10.10 1.65
N GLY A 52 8.92 10.41 0.83
CA GLY A 52 10.34 10.49 1.24
C GLY A 52 11.06 9.14 1.38
N GLN A 53 10.37 8.00 1.24
CA GLN A 53 10.99 6.69 1.13
C GLN A 53 11.29 6.35 -0.32
N GLN A 54 12.40 5.65 -0.55
CA GLN A 54 12.85 5.31 -1.90
C GLN A 54 12.86 3.79 -2.12
N PRO A 55 12.35 3.28 -3.25
CA PRO A 55 12.47 1.87 -3.59
C PRO A 55 13.93 1.38 -3.63
N PRO A 56 14.23 0.09 -3.37
CA PRO A 56 13.31 -1.00 -3.00
C PRO A 56 13.12 -1.16 -1.47
N ASN A 57 13.89 -0.44 -0.67
CA ASN A 57 13.92 -0.57 0.80
C ASN A 57 13.22 0.63 1.44
N GLY A 58 12.27 0.39 2.34
CA GLY A 58 11.61 1.48 3.04
C GLY A 58 10.16 1.19 3.38
N ALA A 59 9.51 2.14 4.05
CA ALA A 59 8.12 1.99 4.44
C ALA A 59 7.21 2.05 3.20
N ALA A 60 6.29 1.09 3.06
CA ALA A 60 5.39 1.03 1.92
C ALA A 60 4.12 0.22 2.21
N ALA A 61 3.01 0.61 1.58
CA ALA A 61 1.82 -0.22 1.45
C ALA A 61 2.03 -1.24 0.31
N THR A 62 1.88 -2.52 0.62
CA THR A 62 1.92 -3.61 -0.33
C THR A 62 0.50 -3.98 -0.70
N VAL A 63 0.06 -3.63 -1.91
CA VAL A 63 -1.27 -3.91 -2.44
C VAL A 63 -1.17 -5.10 -3.39
N ARG A 64 -1.96 -6.14 -3.15
CA ARG A 64 -1.98 -7.41 -3.91
C ARG A 64 -3.42 -7.91 -4.05
N PRO A 65 -3.75 -8.76 -5.04
CA PRO A 65 -5.00 -9.50 -5.01
C PRO A 65 -5.11 -10.32 -3.72
N ALA A 66 -6.29 -10.30 -3.12
CA ALA A 66 -6.54 -11.11 -1.94
C ALA A 66 -6.51 -12.60 -2.30
N TRP A 67 -5.96 -13.42 -1.40
CA TRP A 67 -6.03 -14.88 -1.51
C TRP A 67 -7.39 -15.45 -1.09
N SER A 68 -8.23 -14.64 -0.44
CA SER A 68 -9.58 -15.02 -0.02
C SER A 68 -10.59 -14.74 -1.12
N ALA A 69 -11.54 -15.66 -1.34
CA ALA A 69 -12.67 -15.44 -2.24
C ALA A 69 -13.61 -14.31 -1.77
N SER A 70 -13.53 -13.92 -0.49
CA SER A 70 -14.39 -12.90 0.11
C SER A 70 -13.87 -11.48 -0.08
N ALA A 71 -12.71 -11.26 -0.71
CA ALA A 71 -12.17 -9.93 -0.99
C ALA A 71 -11.45 -9.92 -2.34
N LYS A 72 -11.33 -8.74 -2.96
CA LYS A 72 -10.60 -8.60 -4.23
C LYS A 72 -9.13 -8.24 -4.02
N THR A 73 -8.86 -7.43 -2.99
CA THR A 73 -7.53 -6.87 -2.73
C THR A 73 -7.16 -7.08 -1.27
N TRP A 74 -5.92 -7.45 -1.04
CA TRP A 74 -5.27 -7.48 0.26
C TRP A 74 -4.23 -6.36 0.31
N VAL A 75 -4.20 -5.65 1.44
CA VAL A 75 -3.20 -4.62 1.69
C VAL A 75 -2.43 -4.94 2.96
N GLY A 76 -1.12 -5.03 2.80
CA GLY A 76 -0.16 -5.05 3.90
C GLY A 76 0.60 -3.73 3.97
N PHE A 77 1.25 -3.49 5.09
CA PHE A 77 2.16 -2.38 5.28
C PHE A 77 3.50 -2.90 5.78
N ARG A 78 4.58 -2.56 5.07
CA ARG A 78 5.95 -2.78 5.53
C ARG A 78 6.44 -1.52 6.23
N SER A 79 6.87 -1.64 7.48
CA SER A 79 7.46 -0.53 8.23
C SER A 79 8.98 -0.49 7.99
N GLY A 80 9.45 0.51 7.25
CA GLY A 80 10.87 0.71 6.93
C GLY A 80 11.65 1.43 8.04
N GLY A 81 11.53 0.98 9.30
CA GLY A 81 12.34 1.52 10.41
C GLY A 81 11.87 2.84 11.04
N GLY A 82 10.59 3.22 10.96
CA GLY A 82 10.07 4.34 11.78
C GLY A 82 8.69 4.93 11.46
N ALA A 83 8.13 4.71 10.26
CA ALA A 83 6.93 5.46 9.80
C ALA A 83 5.59 4.69 9.91
N GLY A 84 5.35 3.92 10.98
CA GLY A 84 4.32 2.86 10.98
C GLY A 84 2.90 3.22 11.39
N GLY A 85 2.71 4.13 12.35
CA GLY A 85 1.40 4.36 12.98
C GLY A 85 0.39 5.01 12.03
N ASP A 86 0.70 6.22 11.55
CA ASP A 86 -0.23 7.02 10.75
C ASP A 86 -0.49 6.44 9.36
N ALA A 87 0.51 5.76 8.80
CA ALA A 87 0.44 5.17 7.47
C ALA A 87 -0.61 4.06 7.39
N THR A 88 -0.75 3.23 8.43
CA THR A 88 -1.73 2.13 8.46
C THR A 88 -3.16 2.64 8.60
N SER A 89 -3.40 3.70 9.37
CA SER A 89 -4.71 4.37 9.45
C SER A 89 -5.15 4.96 8.12
N ASP A 90 -4.22 5.57 7.37
CA ASP A 90 -4.51 6.11 6.05
C ASP A 90 -4.87 5.02 5.05
N ILE A 91 -4.16 3.88 5.11
CA ILE A 91 -4.46 2.68 4.29
C ILE A 91 -5.86 2.16 4.60
N SER A 92 -6.22 2.01 5.88
CA SER A 92 -7.52 1.46 6.28
C SER A 92 -8.70 2.28 5.77
N ALA A 93 -8.53 3.59 5.57
CA ALA A 93 -9.57 4.45 5.00
C ALA A 93 -9.74 4.30 3.47
N CYS A 94 -8.83 3.59 2.80
CA CYS A 94 -8.85 3.29 1.37
C CYS A 94 -9.26 1.84 1.07
N LEU A 95 -9.61 1.05 2.10
CA LEU A 95 -10.08 -0.33 1.97
C LEU A 95 -11.59 -0.38 1.84
#